data_AF-A0A2W5PQ08-F1
#
_entry.id   AF-A0A2W5PQ08-F1
#
_cell.length_a   1.000
_cell.length_b   1.000
_cell.length_c   1.000
_cell.angle_alpha   90.00
_cell.angle_beta   90.00
_cell.angle_gamma   90.00
#
_symmetry.space_group_name_H-M   'P 1'
#
loop_
_entity.id
_entity.type
_entity.pdbx_description
1 polymer ?
#
loop_
_entity_poly.entity_id
_entity_poly.type
_entity_poly.pdbx_seq_one_letter_code
_entity_poly.pdbx_strand_id
1 'polypeptide(L)'
;MLASGGTTVGDGTLDIITGSNQLKNNGNNIWHAGNGGAGSGLDADLLDGQQGSYYLDIGNATGSLNTARVPWITPYARTILDDTSGAAVFDTLGATRSLGQSGQFRLPDGIIVKWGQATATGGNQTILFPSAFPNVAYACVLSCINEPGSNVVAYLAWQDSLNPSGFNARTRYMTNGGLVDATDLVFQYIAIGR
;
A
#
# COMPACT_ATOMS: atom_id res chain seq x y z
N MET A 1 -27.28 79.50 12.47
CA MET A 1 -26.47 79.05 13.62
C MET A 1 -27.31 78.03 14.37
N LEU A 2 -27.16 76.73 14.07
CA LEU A 2 -27.87 75.67 14.79
C LEU A 2 -27.16 75.45 16.13
N ALA A 3 -27.90 75.54 17.23
CA ALA A 3 -27.44 75.13 18.55
C ALA A 3 -27.45 73.60 18.61
N SER A 4 -26.28 72.97 18.70
CA SER A 4 -26.18 71.52 18.93
C SER A 4 -26.32 71.25 20.43
N GLY A 5 -27.55 71.07 20.89
CA GLY A 5 -27.82 70.55 22.22
C GLY A 5 -27.40 69.08 22.29
N GLY A 6 -26.36 68.79 23.08
CA GLY A 6 -26.06 67.42 23.51
C GLY A 6 -26.92 67.09 24.72
N THR A 7 -27.83 66.12 24.59
CA THR A 7 -28.54 65.51 25.71
C THR A 7 -27.73 64.33 26.21
N THR A 8 -27.18 64.41 27.43
CA THR A 8 -26.57 63.24 28.07
C THR A 8 -27.70 62.30 28.50
N VAL A 9 -27.76 61.12 27.88
CA VAL A 9 -28.63 60.02 28.31
C VAL A 9 -27.73 58.86 28.74
N GLY A 10 -27.77 58.52 30.02
CA GLY A 10 -27.07 57.38 30.62
C GLY A 10 -25.76 57.74 31.33
N ASP A 11 -25.51 57.05 32.43
CA ASP A 11 -24.36 57.12 33.35
C ASP A 11 -22.97 56.78 32.73
N GLY A 12 -22.87 56.65 31.41
CA GLY A 12 -21.61 56.41 30.68
C GLY A 12 -21.15 57.63 29.89
N THR A 13 -19.94 58.12 30.17
CA THR A 13 -19.32 59.23 29.42
C THR A 13 -18.79 58.71 28.07
N LEU A 14 -19.39 59.14 26.97
CA LEU A 14 -18.80 59.02 25.63
C LEU A 14 -17.67 60.05 25.49
N ASP A 15 -16.44 59.60 25.30
CA ASP A 15 -15.29 60.49 25.11
C ASP A 15 -14.92 60.58 23.63
N ILE A 16 -14.95 61.81 23.09
CA ILE A 16 -14.55 62.13 21.71
C ILE A 16 -13.21 62.84 21.78
N ILE A 17 -12.12 62.08 21.73
CA ILE A 17 -10.76 62.63 21.86
C ILE A 17 -10.32 63.20 20.50
N THR A 18 -10.30 64.52 20.37
CA THR A 18 -9.76 65.18 19.17
C THR A 18 -8.26 64.89 19.03
N GLY A 19 -7.88 64.20 17.95
CA GLY A 19 -6.48 63.84 17.64
C GLY A 19 -6.09 62.38 17.94
N SER A 20 -6.99 61.58 18.53
CA SER A 20 -6.83 60.13 18.62
C SER A 20 -7.66 59.44 17.54
N ASN A 21 -7.13 58.38 16.93
CA ASN A 21 -7.84 57.63 15.87
C ASN A 21 -8.98 56.73 16.42
N GLN A 22 -9.44 56.90 17.67
CA GLN A 22 -10.31 55.95 18.36
C GLN A 22 -11.35 56.67 19.25
N LEU A 23 -12.60 56.22 19.21
CA LEU A 23 -13.67 56.61 20.14
C LEU A 23 -13.74 55.61 21.29
N LYS A 24 -14.04 56.08 22.52
CA LYS A 24 -14.11 55.22 23.72
C LYS A 24 -15.40 55.45 24.51
N ASN A 25 -15.94 54.37 25.08
CA ASN A 25 -17.03 54.40 26.05
C ASN A 25 -16.53 53.81 27.37
N ASN A 26 -16.50 54.63 28.43
CA ASN A 26 -16.03 54.22 29.76
C ASN A 26 -14.62 53.56 29.72
N GLY A 27 -13.72 54.10 28.89
CA GLY A 27 -12.36 53.59 28.70
C GLY A 27 -12.22 52.43 27.70
N ASN A 28 -13.31 51.77 27.30
CA ASN A 28 -13.30 50.71 26.30
C ASN A 28 -13.35 51.28 24.88
N ASN A 29 -12.59 50.69 23.96
CA ASN A 29 -12.64 51.08 22.56
C ASN A 29 -14.02 50.77 21.97
N ILE A 30 -14.61 51.74 21.27
CA ILE A 30 -15.83 51.54 20.49
C ILE A 30 -15.43 51.03 19.12
N TRP A 31 -15.92 49.85 18.75
CA TRP A 31 -15.64 49.22 17.46
C TRP A 31 -16.67 49.63 16.40
N HIS A 32 -16.19 49.95 15.21
CA HIS A 32 -16.96 50.41 14.06
C HIS A 32 -16.29 49.95 12.76
N ALA A 33 -16.97 50.08 11.61
CA ALA A 33 -16.46 49.61 10.31
C ALA A 33 -15.05 50.14 9.96
N GLY A 34 -14.69 51.34 10.44
CA GLY A 34 -13.36 51.92 10.24
C GLY A 34 -12.22 51.39 11.14
N ASN A 35 -12.50 50.62 12.20
CA ASN A 35 -11.47 50.10 13.12
C ASN A 35 -11.63 48.62 13.49
N GLY A 36 -12.67 47.91 13.01
CA GLY A 36 -12.94 46.50 13.35
C GLY A 36 -12.31 45.47 12.41
N GLY A 37 -11.26 45.81 11.65
CA GLY A 37 -10.59 44.90 10.72
C GLY A 37 -9.38 44.17 11.30
N ALA A 38 -8.69 43.39 10.46
CA ALA A 38 -7.46 42.69 10.82
C ALA A 38 -6.41 43.65 11.43
N GLY A 39 -5.76 43.23 12.51
CA GLY A 39 -4.76 44.03 13.23
C GLY A 39 -5.35 45.06 14.21
N SER A 40 -6.68 45.13 14.36
CA SER A 40 -7.35 45.98 15.34
C SER A 40 -7.13 45.55 16.80
N GLY A 41 -6.82 44.27 17.02
CA GLY A 41 -6.82 43.66 18.37
C GLY A 41 -8.23 43.28 18.85
N LEU A 42 -9.27 43.52 18.06
CA LEU A 42 -10.56 42.88 18.21
C LEU A 42 -10.42 41.40 17.81
N ASP A 43 -10.93 40.50 18.63
CA ASP A 43 -10.99 39.06 18.38
C ASP A 43 -12.07 38.67 17.37
N ALA A 44 -12.58 39.60 16.55
CA ALA A 44 -13.61 39.33 15.54
C ALA A 44 -13.17 38.32 14.48
N ASP A 45 -11.87 38.21 14.22
CA ASP A 45 -11.28 37.23 13.28
C ASP A 45 -10.85 35.93 14.00
N LEU A 46 -11.08 35.81 15.31
CA LEU A 46 -10.71 34.65 16.12
C LEU A 46 -11.96 33.81 16.42
N LEU A 47 -12.00 32.60 15.87
CA LEU A 47 -12.89 31.56 16.39
C LEU A 47 -12.09 30.81 17.47
N ASP A 48 -12.65 30.64 18.67
CA ASP A 48 -11.97 29.97 19.81
C ASP A 48 -10.54 30.50 20.13
N GLY A 49 -10.29 31.78 19.86
CA GLY A 49 -8.97 32.40 20.07
C GLY A 49 -7.93 32.06 19.01
N GLN A 50 -8.34 31.47 17.88
CA GLN A 50 -7.47 31.05 16.79
C GLN A 50 -7.79 31.78 15.49
N GLN A 51 -6.75 32.21 14.78
CA GLN A 51 -6.85 32.92 13.50
C GLN A 51 -6.88 31.94 12.31
N GLY A 52 -7.24 32.42 11.11
CA GLY A 52 -7.46 31.57 9.93
C GLY A 52 -6.34 30.57 9.57
N SER A 53 -5.07 30.85 9.91
CA SER A 53 -3.95 29.92 9.70
C SER A 53 -3.99 28.67 10.59
N TYR A 54 -4.74 28.72 11.70
CA TYR A 54 -4.98 27.57 12.57
C TYR A 54 -5.94 26.56 11.94
N TYR A 55 -6.90 27.04 11.15
CA TYR A 55 -7.92 26.23 10.49
C TYR A 55 -7.47 25.83 9.08
N LEU A 56 -6.55 24.88 9.02
CA LEU A 56 -6.14 24.30 7.73
C LEU A 56 -7.25 23.42 7.17
N ASP A 57 -7.66 23.69 5.92
CA ASP A 57 -8.53 22.78 5.16
C ASP A 57 -7.87 21.41 5.06
N ILE A 58 -8.63 20.35 5.33
CA ILE A 58 -8.13 18.97 5.23
C ILE A 58 -7.72 18.63 3.80
N GLY A 59 -8.36 19.25 2.80
CA GLY A 59 -7.97 19.13 1.38
C GLY A 59 -6.65 19.84 1.04
N ASN A 60 -6.21 20.77 1.89
CA ASN A 60 -4.93 21.49 1.76
C ASN A 60 -3.92 21.07 2.85
N ALA A 61 -4.18 19.96 3.53
CA ALA A 61 -3.26 19.41 4.52
C ALA A 61 -1.98 18.97 3.81
N THR A 62 -0.86 19.60 4.17
CA THR A 62 0.48 19.19 3.72
C THR A 62 1.07 18.26 4.79
N GLY A 63 1.53 17.07 4.38
CA GLY A 63 2.11 16.06 5.27
C GLY A 63 1.09 15.11 5.92
N SER A 64 1.51 14.40 6.97
CA SER A 64 0.68 13.38 7.64
C SER A 64 -0.17 14.01 8.74
N LEU A 65 -1.49 13.78 8.69
CA LEU A 65 -2.38 14.11 9.79
C LEU A 65 -2.02 13.27 11.03
N ASN A 66 -2.08 13.89 12.22
CA ASN A 66 -1.91 13.16 13.47
C ASN A 66 -2.95 12.03 13.55
N THR A 67 -2.48 10.81 13.83
CA THR A 67 -3.29 9.61 14.01
C THR A 67 -4.48 9.79 14.97
N ALA A 68 -4.35 10.64 15.99
CA ALA A 68 -5.42 10.95 16.93
C ALA A 68 -6.62 11.67 16.28
N ARG A 69 -6.41 12.33 15.13
CA ARG A 69 -7.48 12.97 14.33
C ARG A 69 -8.20 11.99 13.42
N VAL A 70 -7.68 10.77 13.26
CA VAL A 70 -8.30 9.69 12.48
C VAL A 70 -8.37 8.39 13.30
N PRO A 71 -9.08 8.37 14.45
CA PRO A 71 -9.09 7.21 15.34
C PRO A 71 -9.85 6.00 14.77
N TRP A 72 -10.71 6.23 13.77
CA TRP A 72 -11.57 5.21 13.17
C TRP A 72 -10.85 4.34 12.13
N ILE A 73 -9.66 4.76 11.67
CA ILE A 73 -8.81 3.97 10.79
C ILE A 73 -7.72 3.31 11.64
N THR A 74 -7.74 1.99 11.72
CA THR A 74 -6.77 1.25 12.53
C THR A 74 -5.34 1.48 11.98
N PRO A 75 -4.29 1.31 12.81
CA PRO A 75 -2.92 1.36 12.32
C PRO A 75 -2.65 0.44 11.13
N TYR A 76 -3.21 -0.78 11.17
CA TYR A 76 -3.13 -1.72 10.06
C TYR A 76 -3.86 -1.22 8.80
N ALA A 77 -5.05 -0.64 8.93
CA ALA A 77 -5.76 -0.10 7.77
C ALA A 77 -4.98 1.04 7.11
N ARG A 78 -4.22 1.84 7.88
CA ARG A 78 -3.37 2.89 7.30
C ARG A 78 -2.25 2.33 6.44
N THR A 79 -1.59 1.25 6.86
CA THR A 79 -0.47 0.65 6.10
C THR A 79 -0.90 -0.01 4.79
N ILE A 80 -2.19 -0.22 4.57
CA ILE A 80 -2.70 -0.79 3.31
C ILE A 80 -3.45 0.25 2.46
N LEU A 81 -3.81 1.40 3.05
CA LEU A 81 -4.54 2.48 2.38
C LEU A 81 -3.64 3.66 1.99
N ASP A 82 -2.40 3.69 2.47
CA ASP A 82 -1.36 4.65 2.05
C ASP A 82 -0.61 4.21 0.76
N ASP A 83 -0.78 2.96 0.36
CA ASP A 83 -0.13 2.38 -0.80
C ASP A 83 -0.70 2.88 -2.15
N THR A 84 0.19 3.27 -3.06
CA THR A 84 -0.17 3.86 -4.37
C THR A 84 -0.75 2.84 -5.37
N SER A 85 -0.59 1.54 -5.12
CA SER A 85 -1.10 0.49 -6.00
C SER A 85 -1.34 -0.82 -5.24
N GLY A 86 -2.16 -1.71 -5.79
CA GLY A 86 -2.34 -3.05 -5.21
C GLY A 86 -1.04 -3.86 -5.11
N ALA A 87 -0.08 -3.63 -6.02
CA ALA A 87 1.24 -4.26 -5.93
C ALA A 87 2.01 -3.82 -4.67
N ALA A 88 1.94 -2.53 -4.32
CA ALA A 88 2.54 -2.01 -3.10
C ALA A 88 1.86 -2.61 -1.85
N VAL A 89 0.53 -2.74 -1.86
CA VAL A 89 -0.22 -3.42 -0.78
C VAL A 89 0.27 -4.86 -0.56
N PHE A 90 0.49 -5.62 -1.63
CA PHE A 90 1.02 -6.98 -1.50
C PHE A 90 2.42 -6.99 -0.90
N ASP A 91 3.29 -6.06 -1.28
CA ASP A 91 4.64 -5.94 -0.73
C ASP A 91 4.59 -5.53 0.76
N THR A 92 3.72 -4.59 1.14
CA THR A 92 3.50 -4.15 2.53
C THR A 92 2.97 -5.27 3.42
N LEU A 93 2.12 -6.14 2.88
CA LEU A 93 1.65 -7.33 3.59
C LEU A 93 2.73 -8.42 3.69
N GLY A 94 3.90 -8.24 3.06
CA GLY A 94 5.03 -9.18 3.11
C GLY A 94 4.98 -10.27 2.03
N ALA A 95 4.13 -10.12 1.02
CA ALA A 95 4.19 -10.98 -0.15
C ALA A 95 5.46 -10.63 -0.96
N THR A 96 6.18 -11.65 -1.43
CA THR A 96 7.35 -11.45 -2.31
C THR A 96 7.22 -12.32 -3.54
N ARG A 97 7.68 -11.83 -4.69
CA ARG A 97 7.49 -12.52 -5.98
C ARG A 97 8.71 -12.41 -6.87
N SER A 98 8.93 -13.45 -7.67
CA SER A 98 9.82 -13.47 -8.82
C SER A 98 9.04 -14.03 -9.99
N LEU A 99 8.86 -13.23 -11.05
CA LEU A 99 7.93 -13.53 -12.16
C LEU A 99 8.64 -14.05 -13.42
N GLY A 100 9.84 -14.62 -13.27
CA GLY A 100 10.56 -15.26 -14.39
C GLY A 100 9.89 -16.56 -14.86
N GLN A 101 10.45 -17.16 -15.92
CA GLN A 101 10.03 -18.47 -16.45
C GLN A 101 10.07 -19.55 -15.36
N SER A 102 11.09 -19.50 -14.51
CA SER A 102 11.12 -20.20 -13.22
C SER A 102 11.03 -19.15 -12.12
N GLY A 103 9.88 -19.13 -11.46
CA GLY A 103 9.47 -18.05 -10.58
C GLY A 103 8.88 -18.57 -9.28
N GLN A 104 8.51 -17.62 -8.42
CA GLN A 104 7.83 -17.92 -7.17
C GLN A 104 6.95 -16.76 -6.73
N PHE A 105 5.95 -17.07 -5.93
CA PHE A 105 5.35 -16.09 -5.03
C PHE A 105 5.32 -16.68 -3.63
N ARG A 106 5.58 -15.82 -2.65
CA ARG A 106 5.46 -16.11 -1.22
C ARG A 106 4.32 -15.27 -0.68
N LEU A 107 3.42 -15.92 0.04
CA LEU A 107 2.34 -15.29 0.76
C LEU A 107 2.82 -14.85 2.16
N PRO A 108 2.15 -13.87 2.79
CA PRO A 108 2.47 -13.40 4.14
C PRO A 108 2.43 -14.47 5.22
N ASP A 109 1.61 -15.51 5.03
CA ASP A 109 1.49 -16.67 5.92
C ASP A 109 2.69 -17.62 5.84
N GLY A 110 3.63 -17.35 4.93
CA GLY A 110 4.84 -18.16 4.71
C GLY A 110 4.67 -19.27 3.68
N ILE A 111 3.47 -19.48 3.12
CA ILE A 111 3.30 -20.41 1.99
C ILE A 111 4.01 -19.85 0.76
N ILE A 112 4.76 -20.71 0.09
CA ILE A 112 5.48 -20.39 -1.13
C ILE A 112 4.94 -21.30 -2.23
N VAL A 113 4.59 -20.71 -3.36
CA VAL A 113 4.33 -21.44 -4.60
C VAL A 113 5.47 -21.10 -5.56
N LYS A 114 6.07 -22.13 -6.15
CA LYS A 114 7.12 -22.02 -7.16
C LYS A 114 6.62 -22.64 -8.46
N TRP A 115 7.06 -22.09 -9.58
CA TRP A 115 6.87 -22.71 -10.88
C TRP A 115 8.17 -22.66 -11.66
N GLY A 116 8.27 -23.48 -12.69
CA GLY A 116 9.38 -23.40 -13.61
C GLY A 116 9.26 -24.34 -14.78
N GLN A 117 10.18 -24.16 -15.72
CA GLN A 117 10.41 -25.07 -16.83
C GLN A 117 11.79 -25.71 -16.66
N ALA A 118 11.89 -27.00 -16.91
CA ALA A 118 13.13 -27.74 -16.86
C ALA A 118 13.16 -28.83 -17.93
N THR A 119 14.35 -29.34 -18.19
CA THR A 119 14.58 -30.53 -19.03
C THR A 119 15.17 -31.61 -18.16
N ALA A 120 14.66 -32.85 -18.29
CA ALA A 120 15.34 -34.02 -17.74
C ALA A 120 16.07 -34.73 -18.89
N THR A 121 17.39 -34.67 -18.87
CA THR A 121 18.29 -35.36 -19.80
C THR A 121 18.48 -36.80 -19.36
N GLY A 122 18.40 -37.74 -20.31
CA GLY A 122 18.57 -39.18 -20.08
C GLY A 122 17.47 -39.83 -19.25
N GLY A 123 16.28 -39.22 -19.19
CA GLY A 123 15.14 -39.78 -18.46
C GLY A 123 15.14 -39.62 -16.95
N ASN A 124 16.26 -39.15 -16.36
CA ASN A 124 16.46 -39.12 -14.91
C ASN A 124 17.39 -37.96 -14.54
N GLN A 125 16.84 -36.88 -13.97
CA GLN A 125 17.63 -35.71 -13.63
C GLN A 125 17.13 -35.04 -12.35
N THR A 126 18.05 -34.62 -11.48
CA THR A 126 17.71 -33.75 -10.35
C THR A 126 17.47 -32.32 -10.84
N ILE A 127 16.29 -31.79 -10.54
CA ILE A 127 15.92 -30.40 -10.81
C ILE A 127 15.93 -29.62 -9.50
N LEU A 128 16.67 -28.52 -9.49
CA LEU A 128 16.73 -27.61 -8.36
C LEU A 128 15.68 -26.51 -8.52
N PHE A 129 15.05 -26.14 -7.41
CA PHE A 129 14.30 -24.90 -7.35
C PHE A 129 15.26 -23.70 -7.40
N PRO A 130 14.86 -22.55 -7.97
CA PRO A 130 15.69 -21.34 -7.99
C PRO A 130 16.13 -20.88 -6.58
N SER A 131 15.33 -21.18 -5.58
CA SER A 131 15.68 -21.11 -4.16
C SER A 131 14.97 -22.24 -3.40
N ALA A 132 15.59 -22.75 -2.34
CA ALA A 132 14.97 -23.77 -1.51
C ALA A 132 13.72 -23.25 -0.80
N PHE A 133 12.76 -24.13 -0.53
CA PHE A 133 11.76 -23.89 0.52
C PHE A 133 12.48 -23.84 1.88
N PRO A 134 12.25 -22.83 2.73
CA PRO A 134 12.90 -22.71 4.03
C PRO A 134 12.75 -23.94 4.95
N ASN A 135 11.61 -24.62 4.90
CA ASN A 135 11.32 -25.74 5.79
C ASN A 135 10.98 -27.02 5.02
N VAL A 136 9.97 -26.97 4.15
CA VAL A 136 9.40 -28.18 3.53
C VAL A 136 8.78 -27.88 2.18
N ALA A 137 8.99 -28.79 1.23
CA ALA A 137 8.21 -28.88 0.00
C ALA A 137 7.08 -29.89 0.22
N TYR A 138 5.82 -29.45 0.12
CA TYR A 138 4.66 -30.31 0.36
C TYR A 138 4.28 -31.11 -0.88
N ALA A 139 4.28 -30.47 -2.05
CA ALA A 139 3.91 -31.10 -3.30
C ALA A 139 4.63 -30.44 -4.48
N CYS A 140 4.83 -31.23 -5.54
CA CYS A 140 5.31 -30.79 -6.83
C CYS A 140 4.61 -31.62 -7.91
N VAL A 141 4.05 -30.95 -8.91
CA VAL A 141 3.40 -31.58 -10.06
C VAL A 141 4.11 -31.15 -11.33
N LEU A 142 4.26 -32.08 -12.27
CA LEU A 142 4.95 -31.87 -13.54
C LEU A 142 3.97 -32.05 -14.69
N SER A 143 4.18 -31.32 -15.78
CA SER A 143 3.51 -31.52 -17.06
C SER A 143 4.52 -31.38 -18.19
N CYS A 144 4.60 -32.39 -19.07
CA CYS A 144 5.38 -32.28 -20.30
C CYS A 144 4.79 -31.19 -21.20
N ILE A 145 5.66 -30.51 -21.95
CA ILE A 145 5.23 -29.45 -22.88
C ILE A 145 5.56 -29.75 -24.34
N ASN A 146 6.51 -30.65 -24.59
CA ASN A 146 6.91 -31.05 -25.94
C ASN A 146 6.98 -32.57 -26.03
N GLU A 147 6.61 -33.12 -27.20
CA GLU A 147 6.84 -34.52 -27.53
C GLU A 147 8.33 -34.79 -27.81
N PRO A 148 8.89 -35.95 -27.42
CA PRO A 148 10.32 -36.23 -27.56
C PRO A 148 10.72 -36.70 -28.97
N GLY A 149 9.77 -36.82 -29.90
CA GLY A 149 10.03 -37.26 -31.28
C GLY A 149 8.78 -37.71 -32.02
N SER A 150 8.96 -38.21 -33.24
CA SER A 150 7.86 -38.72 -34.07
C SER A 150 7.31 -40.06 -33.58
N ASN A 151 6.03 -40.32 -33.87
CA ASN A 151 5.34 -41.59 -33.56
C ASN A 151 5.28 -41.95 -32.07
N VAL A 152 5.38 -40.96 -31.20
CA VAL A 152 5.23 -41.14 -29.75
C VAL A 152 3.76 -41.26 -29.42
N VAL A 153 3.38 -42.37 -28.78
CA VAL A 153 1.99 -42.66 -28.39
C VAL A 153 1.70 -42.31 -26.93
N ALA A 154 2.73 -42.21 -26.10
CA ALA A 154 2.66 -41.75 -24.74
C ALA A 154 3.99 -41.15 -24.32
N TYR A 155 3.95 -40.05 -23.57
CA TYR A 155 5.10 -39.47 -22.89
C TYR A 155 4.64 -38.86 -21.57
N LEU A 156 5.47 -38.97 -20.53
CA LEU A 156 5.14 -38.42 -19.23
C LEU A 156 6.40 -38.01 -18.45
N ALA A 157 6.19 -37.09 -17.52
CA ALA A 157 7.15 -36.67 -16.52
C ALA A 157 6.51 -36.80 -15.14
N TRP A 158 7.26 -37.30 -14.17
CA TRP A 158 6.85 -37.29 -12.77
C TRP A 158 8.03 -36.98 -11.87
N GLN A 159 7.72 -36.57 -10.65
CA GLN A 159 8.74 -36.35 -9.63
C GLN A 159 8.87 -37.57 -8.72
N ASP A 160 10.09 -37.83 -8.25
CA ASP A 160 10.38 -38.59 -7.04
C ASP A 160 11.33 -37.82 -6.11
N SER A 161 11.41 -38.25 -4.85
CA SER A 161 12.34 -37.68 -3.85
C SER A 161 12.27 -36.16 -3.68
N LEU A 162 11.06 -35.60 -3.68
CA LEU A 162 10.81 -34.19 -3.40
C LEU A 162 11.41 -33.79 -2.04
N ASN A 163 12.18 -32.70 -2.05
CA ASN A 163 12.79 -32.11 -0.87
C ASN A 163 12.77 -30.56 -1.00
N PRO A 164 13.17 -29.81 0.04
CA PRO A 164 13.07 -28.35 0.00
C PRO A 164 13.89 -27.70 -1.11
N SER A 165 14.98 -28.31 -1.56
CA SER A 165 15.88 -27.76 -2.59
C SER A 165 15.48 -28.14 -4.01
N GLY A 166 14.65 -29.17 -4.20
CA GLY A 166 14.30 -29.68 -5.52
C GLY A 166 13.65 -31.05 -5.50
N PHE A 167 13.66 -31.71 -6.65
CA PHE A 167 13.12 -33.04 -6.85
C PHE A 167 13.91 -33.79 -7.92
N ASN A 168 13.77 -35.10 -7.97
CA ASN A 168 14.24 -35.88 -9.10
C ASN A 168 13.11 -35.97 -10.14
N ALA A 169 13.40 -35.59 -11.37
CA ALA A 169 12.50 -35.72 -12.50
C ALA A 169 12.77 -37.03 -13.22
N ARG A 170 11.69 -37.77 -13.48
CA ARG A 170 11.69 -39.00 -14.26
C ARG A 170 10.85 -38.79 -15.50
N THR A 171 11.43 -39.05 -16.66
CA THR A 171 10.76 -38.86 -17.95
C THR A 171 10.80 -40.14 -18.76
N ARG A 172 9.64 -40.52 -19.32
CA ARG A 172 9.48 -41.74 -20.13
C ARG A 172 8.65 -41.47 -21.37
N TYR A 173 8.87 -42.30 -22.39
CA TYR A 173 8.09 -42.29 -23.62
C TYR A 173 7.87 -43.70 -24.16
N MET A 174 6.92 -43.84 -25.08
CA MET A 174 6.65 -45.03 -25.87
C MET A 174 6.45 -44.63 -27.33
N THR A 175 7.08 -45.36 -28.26
CA THR A 175 6.96 -45.14 -29.71
C THR A 175 6.24 -46.32 -30.36
N ASN A 176 5.27 -46.05 -31.23
CA ASN A 176 4.49 -47.08 -31.96
C ASN A 176 3.87 -48.17 -31.05
N GLY A 177 3.52 -47.85 -29.80
CA GLY A 177 3.01 -48.83 -28.83
C GLY A 177 4.05 -49.86 -28.34
N GLY A 178 5.34 -49.58 -28.55
CA GLY A 178 6.47 -50.42 -28.12
C GLY A 178 6.81 -50.30 -26.63
N LEU A 179 8.06 -50.64 -26.28
CA LEU A 179 8.55 -50.60 -24.90
C LEU A 179 8.65 -49.15 -24.37
N VAL A 180 8.64 -49.03 -23.05
CA VAL A 180 8.89 -47.78 -22.34
C VAL A 180 10.39 -47.54 -22.24
N ASP A 181 10.83 -46.35 -22.63
CA ASP A 181 12.24 -45.97 -22.52
C ASP A 181 12.41 -44.57 -21.91
N ALA A 182 13.61 -44.29 -21.42
CA ALA A 182 14.04 -43.00 -20.90
C ALA A 182 14.35 -42.03 -22.06
N THR A 183 14.05 -40.74 -21.87
CA THR A 183 14.33 -39.73 -22.90
C THR A 183 14.50 -38.33 -22.33
N ASP A 184 15.10 -37.47 -23.14
CA ASP A 184 15.18 -36.04 -22.92
C ASP A 184 13.79 -35.42 -23.11
N LEU A 185 13.24 -34.85 -22.04
CA LEU A 185 11.91 -34.26 -22.08
C LEU A 185 11.88 -32.93 -21.35
N VAL A 186 11.24 -31.96 -21.99
CA VAL A 186 10.97 -30.64 -21.40
C VAL A 186 9.61 -30.68 -20.71
N PHE A 187 9.56 -30.19 -19.49
CA PHE A 187 8.35 -30.10 -18.69
C PHE A 187 8.30 -28.80 -17.90
N GLN A 188 7.09 -28.44 -17.51
CA GLN A 188 6.82 -27.41 -16.51
C GLN A 188 6.47 -28.06 -15.19
N TYR A 189 6.73 -27.35 -14.09
CA TYR A 189 6.34 -27.79 -12.76
C TYR A 189 5.68 -26.65 -11.97
N ILE A 190 4.82 -27.05 -11.04
CA ILE A 190 4.32 -26.19 -9.96
C ILE A 190 4.57 -26.93 -8.65
N ALA A 191 5.18 -26.24 -7.69
CA ALA A 191 5.47 -26.76 -6.36
C ALA A 191 4.93 -25.82 -5.27
N ILE A 192 4.54 -26.39 -4.14
CA ILE A 192 4.06 -25.66 -2.97
C ILE A 192 4.79 -26.13 -1.71
N GLY A 193 5.13 -25.19 -0.83
CA GLY A 193 5.91 -25.44 0.37
C GLY A 193 5.90 -24.24 1.31
N ARG A 194 6.77 -24.28 2.32
CA ARG A 194 7.06 -23.15 3.21
C ARG A 194 8.49 -23.19 3.72
#